data_AF-A0A7W1AIY2-F1
#
_entry.id   AF-A0A7W1AIY2-F1
#
_cell.length_a   1.000
_cell.length_b   1.000
_cell.length_c   1.000
_cell.angle_alpha   90.00
_cell.angle_beta   90.00
_cell.angle_gamma   90.00
#
_symmetry.space_group_name_H-M   'P 1'
#
loop_
_entity.id
_entity.type
_entity.pdbx_description
1 polymer ?
#
loop_
_entity_poly.entity_id
_entity_poly.type
_entity_poly.pdbx_seq_one_letter_code
_entity_poly.pdbx_strand_id
1 'polypeptide(L)'
;MLSRITLLSLLLSSGVALAQRAPAPAASKAPSAPAVNLPPINLDEVPEQCKTTAKQAGAISVQAALSARISLANCIADAKLVALTLLDCEDSVLAVDEAAKMSRELLDGVIAGAIDDSTKIVAEMAKAELYNQMTVRMMKTLPAHDGTESSIAMHNVRKSLLEGLLVKWKDAAAVSFENILAIVKAKPALEKNPVVASAMRTAKDRLRLHVASAKPAPAPAADDKAPTTDTGEQLR
;
A
#
# COMPACT_ATOMS: atom_id res chain seq x y z
N MET A 1 36.57 -9.09 15.34
CA MET A 1 37.24 -8.13 14.46
C MET A 1 36.31 -6.94 14.26
N LEU A 2 36.51 -5.84 15.00
CA LEU A 2 35.69 -4.62 14.89
C LEU A 2 36.23 -3.73 13.77
N SER A 3 35.43 -3.52 12.73
CA SER A 3 35.75 -2.65 11.61
C SER A 3 35.29 -1.22 11.92
N ARG A 4 36.25 -0.29 12.02
CA ARG A 4 36.01 1.15 12.21
C ARG A 4 35.68 1.78 10.86
N ILE A 5 34.47 2.34 10.72
CA ILE A 5 34.08 3.14 9.54
C ILE A 5 34.33 4.61 9.86
N THR A 6 35.28 5.20 9.13
CA THR A 6 35.71 6.59 9.22
C THR A 6 34.69 7.49 8.51
N LEU A 7 34.07 8.41 9.25
CA LEU A 7 33.21 9.48 8.72
C LEU A 7 34.08 10.59 8.12
N LEU A 8 34.00 10.76 6.79
CA LEU A 8 34.64 11.85 6.07
C LEU A 8 33.66 13.02 5.95
N SER A 9 33.90 14.09 6.71
CA SER A 9 33.14 15.34 6.67
C SER A 9 33.61 16.22 5.51
N LEU A 10 32.76 16.42 4.49
CA LEU A 10 32.96 17.41 3.44
C LEU A 10 32.19 18.70 3.77
N LEU A 11 32.92 19.71 4.24
CA LEU A 11 32.46 21.09 4.39
C LEU A 11 32.49 21.78 3.02
N LEU A 12 31.33 22.00 2.40
CA LEU A 12 31.19 22.88 1.24
C LEU A 12 30.69 24.26 1.69
N SER A 13 31.62 25.23 1.72
CA SER A 13 31.34 26.64 1.92
C SER A 13 30.69 27.24 0.67
N SER A 14 29.42 27.68 0.78
CA SER A 14 28.73 28.41 -0.30
C SER A 14 28.66 29.90 0.04
N GLY A 15 29.30 30.73 -0.78
CA GLY A 15 29.29 32.19 -0.67
C GLY A 15 27.93 32.79 -1.02
N VAL A 16 27.52 33.82 -0.28
CA VAL A 16 26.25 34.53 -0.45
C VAL A 16 26.47 35.75 -1.35
N ALA A 17 25.91 35.75 -2.55
CA ALA A 17 25.81 36.94 -3.40
C ALA A 17 24.48 37.67 -3.09
N LEU A 18 24.57 38.91 -2.63
CA LEU A 18 23.44 39.81 -2.39
C LEU A 18 22.94 40.37 -3.73
N ALA A 19 21.82 39.84 -4.24
CA ALA A 19 21.13 40.39 -5.40
C ALA A 19 20.08 41.44 -4.98
N GLN A 20 20.16 42.62 -5.59
CA GLN A 20 19.32 43.79 -5.38
C GLN A 20 17.93 43.57 -6.02
N ARG A 21 16.86 43.67 -5.23
CA ARG A 21 15.49 43.29 -5.62
C ARG A 21 14.74 44.47 -6.27
N ALA A 22 14.33 44.30 -7.52
CA ALA A 22 13.46 45.24 -8.25
C ALA A 22 12.02 45.27 -7.70
N PRO A 23 11.28 46.38 -7.83
CA PRO A 23 9.91 46.53 -7.34
C PRO A 23 8.92 45.62 -8.09
N ALA A 24 8.04 44.96 -7.32
CA ALA A 24 7.08 43.99 -7.84
C ALA A 24 5.91 44.66 -8.58
N PRO A 25 5.47 44.13 -9.75
CA PRO A 25 4.27 44.58 -10.44
C PRO A 25 3.00 44.24 -9.63
N ALA A 26 1.99 45.11 -9.75
CA ALA A 26 0.72 45.02 -9.04
C ALA A 26 0.02 43.68 -9.25
N ALA A 27 -0.37 43.04 -8.14
CA ALA A 27 -1.01 41.73 -8.11
C ALA A 27 -2.38 41.76 -8.81
N SER A 28 -2.46 41.17 -10.00
CA SER A 28 -3.73 40.90 -10.66
C SER A 28 -4.52 39.89 -9.84
N LYS A 29 -5.77 40.21 -9.47
CA LYS A 29 -6.67 39.32 -8.73
C LYS A 29 -6.91 38.06 -9.58
N ALA A 30 -6.17 37.00 -9.26
CA ALA A 30 -6.34 35.71 -9.92
C ALA A 30 -7.76 35.16 -9.65
N PRO A 31 -8.38 34.48 -10.64
CA PRO A 31 -9.65 33.80 -10.45
C PRO A 31 -9.57 32.87 -9.24
N SER A 32 -10.55 32.96 -8.34
CA SER A 32 -10.67 32.06 -7.19
C SER A 32 -10.93 30.66 -7.72
N ALA A 33 -9.98 29.74 -7.48
CA ALA A 33 -10.14 28.34 -7.86
C ALA A 33 -11.36 27.73 -7.16
N PRO A 34 -12.09 26.82 -7.82
CA PRO A 34 -13.24 26.15 -7.20
C PRO A 34 -12.82 25.48 -5.90
N ALA A 35 -13.57 25.74 -4.83
CA ALA A 35 -13.32 25.14 -3.52
C ALA A 35 -13.64 23.64 -3.59
N VAL A 36 -12.60 22.80 -3.49
CA VAL A 36 -12.79 21.35 -3.31
C VAL A 36 -13.31 21.12 -1.89
N ASN A 37 -14.54 20.62 -1.79
CA ASN A 37 -15.19 20.36 -0.51
C ASN A 37 -14.70 19.01 0.04
N LEU A 38 -13.56 19.03 0.73
CA LEU A 38 -12.99 17.84 1.36
C LEU A 38 -13.68 17.57 2.71
N PRO A 39 -13.99 16.30 3.07
CA PRO A 39 -14.58 15.98 4.36
C PRO A 39 -13.75 16.55 5.52
N PRO A 40 -14.39 17.15 6.55
CA PRO A 40 -13.67 17.67 7.70
C PRO A 40 -12.95 16.54 8.44
N ILE A 41 -11.78 16.84 8.99
CA ILE A 41 -10.97 15.87 9.75
C ILE A 41 -11.31 16.04 11.22
N ASN A 42 -11.82 14.98 11.87
CA ASN A 42 -12.02 14.97 13.31
C ASN A 42 -10.67 14.77 14.01
N LEU A 43 -10.13 15.83 14.63
CA LEU A 43 -8.82 15.78 15.29
C LEU A 43 -8.79 14.93 16.55
N ASP A 44 -9.95 14.64 17.15
CA ASP A 44 -10.05 13.83 18.37
C ASP A 44 -9.81 12.34 18.09
N GLU A 45 -10.03 11.91 16.86
CA GLU A 45 -9.82 10.52 16.42
C GLU A 45 -8.43 10.29 15.80
N VAL A 46 -7.65 11.38 15.62
CA VAL A 46 -6.29 11.34 15.06
C VAL A 46 -5.29 11.04 16.19
N PRO A 47 -4.46 9.99 16.07
CA PRO A 47 -3.40 9.71 17.03
C PRO A 47 -2.46 10.91 17.22
N GLU A 48 -2.00 11.15 18.45
CA GLU A 48 -1.20 12.34 18.82
C GLU A 48 -0.01 12.58 17.86
N GLN A 49 0.73 11.52 17.54
CA GLN A 49 1.88 11.58 16.63
C GLN A 49 1.54 12.04 15.20
N CYS A 50 0.27 11.98 14.79
CA CYS A 50 -0.20 12.37 13.46
C CYS A 50 -0.87 13.74 13.44
N LYS A 51 -1.08 14.40 14.59
CA LYS A 51 -1.81 15.67 14.67
C LYS A 51 -1.15 16.82 13.90
N THR A 52 0.18 16.86 13.84
CA THR A 52 0.90 17.87 13.04
C THR A 52 0.55 17.75 11.55
N THR A 53 0.54 16.53 11.01
CA THR A 53 0.14 16.27 9.62
C THR A 53 -1.35 16.56 9.42
N ALA A 54 -2.20 16.27 10.41
CA ALA A 54 -3.63 16.57 10.34
C ALA A 54 -3.94 18.07 10.23
N LYS A 55 -3.16 18.93 10.91
CA LYS A 55 -3.28 20.38 10.75
C LYS A 55 -2.95 20.82 9.32
N GLN A 56 -1.92 20.23 8.70
CA GLN A 56 -1.54 20.52 7.32
C GLN A 56 -2.57 20.03 6.30
N ALA A 57 -3.29 18.96 6.61
CA ALA A 57 -4.38 18.42 5.80
C ALA A 57 -5.61 19.35 5.69
N GLY A 58 -5.66 20.42 6.50
CA GLY A 58 -6.61 21.54 6.41
C GLY A 58 -6.03 22.81 5.77
N ALA A 59 -4.91 22.72 5.04
CA ALA A 59 -4.30 23.89 4.39
C ALA A 59 -5.23 24.55 3.35
N ILE A 60 -5.07 25.87 3.17
CA ILE A 60 -5.84 26.67 2.19
C ILE A 60 -5.56 26.23 0.75
N SER A 61 -4.31 25.82 0.46
CA SER A 61 -3.95 25.27 -0.85
C SER A 61 -4.49 23.85 -0.98
N VAL A 62 -5.41 23.65 -1.94
CA VAL A 62 -6.01 22.34 -2.22
C VAL A 62 -4.95 21.28 -2.46
N GLN A 63 -3.94 21.56 -3.27
CA GLN A 63 -2.88 20.59 -3.58
C GLN A 63 -2.08 20.20 -2.33
N ALA A 64 -1.77 21.18 -1.47
CA ALA A 64 -1.08 20.93 -0.22
C ALA A 64 -1.95 20.11 0.75
N ALA A 65 -3.24 20.44 0.84
CA ALA A 65 -4.20 19.71 1.66
C ALA A 65 -4.35 18.25 1.22
N LEU A 66 -4.49 17.99 -0.09
CA LEU A 66 -4.59 16.63 -0.64
C LEU A 66 -3.32 15.81 -0.34
N SER A 67 -2.14 16.39 -0.59
CA SER A 67 -0.86 15.74 -0.31
C SER A 67 -0.70 15.43 1.18
N ALA A 68 -1.08 16.37 2.04
CA ALA A 68 -1.05 16.19 3.49
C ALA A 68 -2.09 15.15 3.97
N ARG A 69 -3.24 15.00 3.31
CA ARG A 69 -4.22 13.94 3.61
C ARG A 69 -3.71 12.55 3.27
N ILE A 70 -2.99 12.39 2.16
CA ILE A 70 -2.33 11.10 1.83
C ILE A 70 -1.31 10.76 2.93
N SER A 71 -0.46 11.72 3.31
CA SER A 71 0.52 11.53 4.39
C SER A 71 -0.14 11.25 5.74
N LEU A 72 -1.25 11.93 6.05
CA LEU A 72 -2.03 11.70 7.26
C LEU A 72 -2.62 10.29 7.29
N ALA A 73 -3.19 9.83 6.18
CA ALA A 73 -3.77 8.49 6.07
C ALA A 73 -2.72 7.41 6.38
N ASN A 74 -1.51 7.53 5.83
CA ASN A 74 -0.40 6.63 6.13
C ASN A 74 0.00 6.69 7.61
N CYS A 75 0.15 7.89 8.17
CA CYS A 75 0.49 8.04 9.60
C CYS A 75 -0.55 7.38 10.53
N ILE A 76 -1.84 7.60 10.27
CA ILE A 76 -2.92 7.01 11.07
C ILE A 76 -2.89 5.49 10.97
N ALA A 77 -2.70 4.95 9.76
CA ALA A 77 -2.63 3.51 9.55
C ALA A 77 -1.46 2.93 10.34
N ASP A 78 -0.26 3.48 10.21
CA ASP A 78 0.92 3.02 10.95
C ASP A 78 0.69 3.09 12.46
N ALA A 79 0.19 4.21 12.96
CA ALA A 79 -0.08 4.43 14.38
C ALA A 79 -1.07 3.39 14.94
N LYS A 80 -2.22 3.21 14.27
CA LYS A 80 -3.27 2.30 14.74
C LYS A 80 -2.89 0.84 14.56
N LEU A 81 -2.25 0.47 13.45
CA LEU A 81 -1.84 -0.91 13.17
C LEU A 81 -0.69 -1.38 14.08
N VAL A 82 0.22 -0.49 14.50
CA VAL A 82 1.29 -0.84 15.46
C VAL A 82 0.74 -1.10 16.86
N ALA A 83 -0.38 -0.49 17.24
CA ALA A 83 -0.99 -0.69 18.55
C ALA A 83 -1.72 -2.03 18.69
N LEU A 84 -1.95 -2.76 17.59
CA LEU A 84 -2.67 -4.03 17.60
C LEU A 84 -1.76 -5.19 18.02
N THR A 85 -2.29 -6.07 18.88
CA THR A 85 -1.73 -7.42 19.07
C THR A 85 -2.44 -8.37 18.12
N LEU A 86 -1.72 -8.93 17.16
CA LEU A 86 -2.30 -9.72 16.08
C LEU A 86 -2.05 -11.22 16.27
N LEU A 87 -3.07 -12.01 15.98
CA LEU A 87 -3.04 -13.47 15.85
C LEU A 87 -3.42 -13.85 14.42
N ASP A 88 -3.15 -15.08 13.99
CA ASP A 88 -3.56 -15.60 12.67
C ASP A 88 -5.03 -16.08 12.66
N CYS A 89 -5.94 -15.22 13.13
CA CYS A 89 -7.38 -15.48 13.20
C CYS A 89 -8.21 -14.38 12.56
N GLU A 90 -9.50 -14.66 12.35
CA GLU A 90 -10.47 -13.74 11.74
C GLU A 90 -10.67 -12.46 12.57
N ASP A 91 -10.71 -12.55 13.90
CA ASP A 91 -10.86 -11.38 14.78
C ASP A 91 -9.73 -10.36 14.58
N SER A 92 -8.49 -10.83 14.37
CA SER A 92 -7.36 -9.95 14.07
C SER A 92 -7.48 -9.31 12.69
N VAL A 93 -8.04 -10.01 11.70
CA VAL A 93 -8.35 -9.42 10.39
C VAL A 93 -9.38 -8.30 10.53
N LEU A 94 -10.46 -8.51 11.30
CA LEU A 94 -11.47 -7.49 11.56
C LEU A 94 -10.90 -6.28 12.32
N ALA A 95 -10.04 -6.51 13.32
CA ALA A 95 -9.37 -5.44 14.06
C ALA A 95 -8.46 -4.58 13.17
N VAL A 96 -7.71 -5.22 12.25
CA VAL A 96 -6.88 -4.53 11.26
C VAL A 96 -7.75 -3.71 10.29
N ASP A 97 -8.88 -4.26 9.86
CA ASP A 97 -9.82 -3.54 8.99
C ASP A 97 -10.37 -2.27 9.63
N GLU A 98 -10.78 -2.37 10.90
CA GLU A 98 -11.30 -1.22 11.66
C GLU A 98 -10.20 -0.19 11.92
N ALA A 99 -9.01 -0.63 12.31
CA ALA A 99 -7.86 0.25 12.53
C ALA A 99 -7.47 1.06 11.28
N ALA A 100 -7.58 0.46 10.10
CA ALA A 100 -7.25 1.09 8.82
C ALA A 100 -8.43 1.86 8.18
N LYS A 101 -9.64 1.82 8.76
CA LYS A 101 -10.86 2.41 8.18
C LYS A 101 -10.71 3.88 7.83
N MET A 102 -10.33 4.70 8.80
CA MET A 102 -10.13 6.14 8.61
C MET A 102 -9.10 6.45 7.53
N SER A 103 -8.00 5.68 7.47
CA SER A 103 -6.97 5.87 6.44
C SER A 103 -7.52 5.60 5.04
N ARG A 104 -8.35 4.55 4.87
CA ARG A 104 -9.01 4.28 3.60
C ARG A 104 -9.99 5.39 3.22
N GLU A 105 -10.82 5.85 4.16
CA GLU A 105 -11.78 6.94 3.93
C GLU A 105 -11.09 8.25 3.52
N LEU A 106 -9.95 8.59 4.15
CA LEU A 106 -9.14 9.75 3.75
C LEU A 106 -8.60 9.61 2.33
N LEU A 107 -8.07 8.44 1.97
CA LEU A 107 -7.55 8.18 0.63
C LEU A 107 -8.66 8.23 -0.43
N ASP A 108 -9.84 7.68 -0.12
CA ASP A 108 -11.01 7.74 -0.99
C ASP A 108 -11.51 9.17 -1.19
N GLY A 109 -11.53 9.97 -0.13
CA GLY A 109 -11.82 11.41 -0.22
C GLY A 109 -10.82 12.16 -1.09
N VAL A 110 -9.53 11.81 -1.04
CA VAL A 110 -8.51 12.40 -1.93
C VAL A 110 -8.72 11.97 -3.38
N ILE A 111 -8.97 10.68 -3.65
CA ILE A 111 -9.22 10.17 -5.01
C ILE A 111 -10.44 10.86 -5.63
N ALA A 112 -11.52 11.01 -4.86
CA ALA A 112 -12.74 11.68 -5.31
C ALA A 112 -12.57 13.20 -5.50
N GLY A 113 -11.82 13.85 -4.59
CA GLY A 113 -11.65 15.30 -4.57
C GLY A 113 -10.50 15.84 -5.43
N ALA A 114 -9.59 14.99 -5.90
CA ALA A 114 -8.43 15.42 -6.68
C ALA A 114 -8.83 15.97 -8.07
N ILE A 115 -8.35 17.17 -8.38
CA ILE A 115 -8.55 17.83 -9.68
C ILE A 115 -7.64 17.21 -10.73
N ASP A 116 -6.39 16.91 -10.36
CA ASP A 116 -5.42 16.33 -11.27
C ASP A 116 -5.27 14.81 -11.08
N ASP A 117 -5.06 14.13 -12.19
CA ASP A 117 -4.95 12.67 -12.21
C ASP A 117 -3.65 12.14 -11.59
N SER A 118 -2.61 12.98 -11.49
CA SER A 118 -1.37 12.55 -10.83
C SER A 118 -1.57 12.37 -9.33
N THR A 119 -2.34 13.27 -8.69
CA THR A 119 -2.74 13.14 -7.30
C THR A 119 -3.63 11.92 -7.07
N LYS A 120 -4.57 11.62 -7.99
CA LYS A 120 -5.38 10.39 -7.93
C LYS A 120 -4.51 9.13 -7.97
N ILE A 121 -3.54 9.09 -8.88
CA ILE A 121 -2.60 7.97 -9.00
C ILE A 121 -1.78 7.78 -7.72
N VAL A 122 -1.30 8.87 -7.10
CA VAL A 122 -0.55 8.80 -5.84
C VAL A 122 -1.44 8.28 -4.70
N ALA A 123 -2.69 8.72 -4.63
CA ALA A 123 -3.64 8.26 -3.62
C ALA A 123 -4.05 6.79 -3.81
N GLU A 124 -4.28 6.34 -5.04
CA GLU A 124 -4.52 4.92 -5.36
C GLU A 124 -3.30 4.06 -5.01
N MET A 125 -2.08 4.55 -5.27
CA MET A 125 -0.86 3.84 -4.89
C MET A 125 -0.74 3.71 -3.36
N ALA A 126 -1.02 4.77 -2.61
CA ALA A 126 -1.03 4.72 -1.15
C ALA A 126 -2.10 3.75 -0.62
N LYS A 127 -3.28 3.70 -1.24
CA LYS A 127 -4.36 2.78 -0.89
C LYS A 127 -3.98 1.31 -1.15
N ALA A 128 -3.38 1.02 -2.30
CA ALA A 128 -2.87 -0.31 -2.59
C ALA A 128 -1.78 -0.76 -1.60
N GLU A 129 -0.86 0.16 -1.25
CA GLU A 129 0.21 -0.14 -0.31
C GLU A 129 -0.31 -0.35 1.12
N LEU A 130 -1.35 0.38 1.55
CA LEU A 130 -2.03 0.13 2.82
C LEU A 130 -2.53 -1.32 2.91
N TYR A 131 -3.25 -1.82 1.89
CA TYR A 131 -3.73 -3.20 1.86
C TYR A 131 -2.58 -4.23 1.83
N ASN A 132 -1.50 -3.94 1.10
CA ASN A 132 -0.31 -4.79 1.09
C ASN A 132 0.31 -4.87 2.49
N GLN A 133 0.44 -3.74 3.19
CA GLN A 133 0.99 -3.70 4.55
C GLN A 133 0.11 -4.46 5.55
N MET A 134 -1.22 -4.33 5.46
CA MET A 134 -2.18 -5.11 6.26
C MET A 134 -1.96 -6.62 6.03
N THR A 135 -1.86 -7.03 4.76
CA THR A 135 -1.60 -8.43 4.37
C THR A 135 -0.26 -8.92 4.94
N VAL A 136 0.82 -8.17 4.76
CA VAL A 136 2.16 -8.53 5.26
C VAL A 136 2.18 -8.64 6.78
N ARG A 137 1.50 -7.74 7.50
CA ARG A 137 1.42 -7.78 8.97
C ARG A 137 0.71 -9.04 9.45
N MET A 138 -0.43 -9.41 8.84
CA MET A 138 -1.12 -10.65 9.19
C MET A 138 -0.29 -11.88 8.84
N MET A 139 0.37 -11.93 7.69
CA MET A 139 1.24 -13.07 7.34
C MET A 139 2.41 -13.26 8.32
N LYS A 140 2.85 -12.20 9.00
CA LYS A 140 3.89 -12.26 10.03
C LYS A 140 3.42 -12.87 11.36
N THR A 141 2.12 -13.08 11.58
CA THR A 141 1.62 -13.73 12.80
C THR A 141 1.73 -15.25 12.73
N LEU A 142 1.96 -15.81 11.54
CA LEU A 142 2.20 -17.24 11.35
C LEU A 142 3.48 -17.65 12.08
N PRO A 143 3.44 -18.67 12.96
CA PRO A 143 4.65 -19.17 13.60
C PRO A 143 5.65 -19.71 12.58
N ALA A 144 6.93 -19.47 12.86
CA ALA A 144 8.01 -20.09 12.11
C ALA A 144 7.95 -21.61 12.27
N HIS A 145 8.24 -22.34 11.20
CA HIS A 145 8.42 -23.79 11.28
C HIS A 145 9.86 -24.14 11.69
N ASP A 146 10.06 -25.26 12.37
CA ASP A 146 11.38 -25.75 12.78
C ASP A 146 12.08 -26.60 11.69
N GLY A 147 11.42 -26.79 10.55
CA GLY A 147 11.93 -27.57 9.42
C GLY A 147 11.56 -29.06 9.46
N THR A 148 10.91 -29.53 10.53
CA THR A 148 10.30 -30.86 10.54
C THR A 148 9.11 -30.91 9.58
N GLU A 149 8.86 -32.07 8.99
CA GLU A 149 7.75 -32.27 8.04
C GLU A 149 6.40 -31.87 8.66
N SER A 150 6.15 -32.27 9.91
CA SER A 150 4.94 -31.92 10.65
C SER A 150 4.79 -30.40 10.85
N SER A 151 5.87 -29.72 11.24
CA SER A 151 5.85 -28.26 11.44
C SER A 151 5.64 -27.51 10.12
N ILE A 152 6.26 -27.97 9.02
CA ILE A 152 6.05 -27.42 7.68
C ILE A 152 4.60 -27.62 7.24
N ALA A 153 4.05 -28.82 7.40
CA ALA A 153 2.67 -29.13 7.06
C ALA A 153 1.68 -28.23 7.82
N MET A 154 1.88 -28.07 9.13
CA MET A 154 1.05 -27.20 9.97
C MET A 154 1.17 -25.71 9.59
N HIS A 155 2.39 -25.24 9.31
CA HIS A 155 2.61 -23.88 8.81
C HIS A 155 1.86 -23.65 7.50
N ASN A 156 1.95 -24.58 6.56
CA ASN A 156 1.27 -24.47 5.25
C ASN A 156 -0.26 -24.47 5.38
N VAL A 157 -0.83 -25.31 6.26
CA VAL A 157 -2.27 -25.31 6.54
C VAL A 157 -2.72 -23.96 7.10
N ARG A 158 -2.04 -23.45 8.13
CA ARG A 158 -2.37 -22.15 8.74
C ARG A 158 -2.21 -21.00 7.75
N LYS A 159 -1.14 -21.04 6.96
CA LYS A 159 -0.89 -20.09 5.87
C LYS A 159 -2.03 -20.09 4.87
N SER A 160 -2.47 -21.26 4.39
CA SER A 160 -3.56 -21.36 3.40
C SER A 160 -4.89 -20.83 3.96
N LEU A 161 -5.22 -21.14 5.21
CA LEU A 161 -6.41 -20.62 5.89
C LEU A 161 -6.36 -19.10 6.01
N LEU A 162 -5.24 -18.56 6.50
CA LEU A 162 -5.05 -17.12 6.62
C LEU A 162 -5.09 -16.43 5.25
N GLU A 163 -4.44 -17.00 4.23
CA GLU A 163 -4.45 -16.46 2.87
C GLU A 163 -5.88 -16.31 2.33
N GLY A 164 -6.79 -17.24 2.65
CA GLY A 164 -8.21 -17.14 2.32
C GLY A 164 -8.89 -15.92 2.97
N LEU A 165 -8.60 -15.66 4.24
CA LEU A 165 -9.13 -14.47 4.95
C LEU A 165 -8.59 -13.16 4.39
N LEU A 166 -7.36 -13.19 3.84
CA LEU A 166 -6.67 -12.01 3.31
C LEU A 166 -6.99 -11.71 1.83
N VAL A 167 -7.73 -12.58 1.13
CA VAL A 167 -8.08 -12.40 -0.30
C VAL A 167 -8.71 -11.03 -0.56
N LYS A 168 -9.67 -10.60 0.28
CA LYS A 168 -10.34 -9.29 0.12
C LYS A 168 -9.37 -8.11 0.05
N TRP A 169 -8.27 -8.14 0.81
CA TRP A 169 -7.28 -7.06 0.82
C TRP A 169 -6.38 -7.13 -0.40
N LYS A 170 -5.99 -8.34 -0.82
CA LYS A 170 -5.20 -8.56 -2.04
C LYS A 170 -5.97 -8.09 -3.28
N ASP A 171 -7.25 -8.42 -3.35
CA ASP A 171 -8.14 -8.02 -4.45
C ASP A 171 -8.35 -6.50 -4.43
N ALA A 172 -8.59 -5.90 -3.26
CA ALA A 172 -8.73 -4.46 -3.14
C ALA A 172 -7.44 -3.71 -3.53
N ALA A 173 -6.25 -4.24 -3.21
CA ALA A 173 -4.99 -3.71 -3.68
C ALA A 173 -4.85 -3.82 -5.21
N ALA A 174 -5.24 -4.95 -5.80
CA ALA A 174 -5.25 -5.15 -7.24
C ALA A 174 -6.16 -4.15 -7.95
N VAL A 175 -7.38 -3.90 -7.45
CA VAL A 175 -8.29 -2.90 -7.99
C VAL A 175 -7.66 -1.50 -8.01
N SER A 176 -6.99 -1.08 -6.93
CA SER A 176 -6.27 0.20 -6.91
C SER A 176 -5.13 0.25 -7.95
N PHE A 177 -4.39 -0.85 -8.16
CA PHE A 177 -3.39 -0.92 -9.23
C PHE A 177 -4.01 -0.87 -10.63
N GLU A 178 -5.15 -1.51 -10.85
CA GLU A 178 -5.89 -1.43 -12.11
C GLU A 178 -6.37 0.00 -12.38
N ASN A 179 -6.88 0.69 -11.36
CA ASN A 179 -7.29 2.09 -11.47
C ASN A 179 -6.14 2.99 -11.91
N ILE A 180 -4.92 2.79 -11.38
CA ILE A 180 -3.73 3.54 -11.83
C ILE A 180 -3.50 3.33 -13.34
N LEU A 181 -3.55 2.07 -13.81
CA LEU A 181 -3.33 1.76 -15.22
C LEU A 181 -4.46 2.31 -16.10
N ALA A 182 -5.71 2.31 -15.62
CA ALA A 182 -6.86 2.86 -16.31
C ALA A 182 -6.74 4.39 -16.49
N ILE A 183 -6.33 5.11 -15.44
CA ILE A 183 -6.12 6.56 -15.48
C ILE A 183 -5.04 6.90 -16.51
N VAL A 184 -3.90 6.21 -16.50
CA VAL A 184 -2.82 6.51 -17.45
C VAL A 184 -3.17 6.10 -18.88
N LYS A 185 -3.87 4.97 -19.06
CA LYS A 185 -4.39 4.58 -20.38
C LYS A 185 -5.31 5.65 -20.96
N ALA A 186 -6.16 6.26 -20.12
CA ALA A 186 -7.03 7.36 -20.55
C ALA A 186 -6.25 8.65 -20.87
N LYS A 187 -5.09 8.87 -20.23
CA LYS A 187 -4.24 10.06 -20.45
C LYS A 187 -2.74 9.71 -20.53
N PRO A 188 -2.26 9.20 -21.69
CA PRO A 188 -0.88 8.71 -21.83
C PRO A 188 0.20 9.78 -21.60
N ALA A 189 -0.14 11.06 -21.75
CA ALA A 189 0.79 12.15 -21.48
C ALA A 189 1.30 12.18 -20.02
N LEU A 190 0.55 11.58 -19.08
CA LEU A 190 0.94 11.46 -17.67
C LEU A 190 2.19 10.59 -17.48
N GLU A 191 2.52 9.69 -18.42
CA GLU A 191 3.72 8.85 -18.34
C GLU A 191 5.03 9.65 -18.29
N LYS A 192 5.00 10.90 -18.76
CA LYS A 192 6.16 11.82 -18.69
C LYS A 192 6.46 12.27 -17.26
N ASN A 193 5.50 12.15 -16.33
CA ASN A 193 5.73 12.42 -14.91
C ASN A 193 6.45 11.23 -14.27
N PRO A 194 7.65 11.41 -13.68
CA PRO A 194 8.42 10.30 -13.11
C PRO A 194 7.71 9.58 -11.97
N VAL A 195 6.87 10.28 -11.20
CA VAL A 195 6.07 9.68 -10.12
C VAL A 195 5.03 8.72 -10.69
N VAL A 196 4.33 9.16 -11.75
CA VAL A 196 3.33 8.33 -12.45
C VAL A 196 3.99 7.12 -13.11
N ALA A 197 5.11 7.32 -13.83
CA ALA A 197 5.84 6.23 -14.46
C ALA A 197 6.31 5.18 -13.45
N SER A 198 6.79 5.61 -12.27
CA SER A 198 7.15 4.70 -11.18
C SER A 198 5.93 3.94 -10.64
N ALA A 199 4.81 4.64 -10.44
CA ALA A 199 3.58 4.05 -9.96
C ALA A 199 3.04 2.98 -10.93
N MET A 200 3.08 3.25 -12.24
CA MET A 200 2.66 2.29 -13.26
C MET A 200 3.52 1.04 -13.30
N ARG A 201 4.86 1.17 -13.21
CA ARG A 201 5.75 0.00 -13.18
C ARG A 201 5.40 -0.90 -12.00
N THR A 202 5.28 -0.29 -10.83
CA THR A 202 4.87 -1.00 -9.61
C THR A 202 3.51 -1.67 -9.77
N ALA A 203 2.50 -0.97 -10.31
CA ALA A 203 1.17 -1.51 -10.55
C ALA A 203 1.19 -2.73 -11.51
N LYS A 204 1.92 -2.63 -12.63
CA LYS A 204 2.07 -3.74 -13.59
C LYS A 204 2.74 -4.96 -12.94
N ASP A 205 3.83 -4.74 -12.21
CA ASP A 205 4.56 -5.82 -11.55
C ASP A 205 3.69 -6.52 -10.50
N ARG A 206 2.95 -5.75 -9.68
CA ARG A 206 2.05 -6.27 -8.66
C ARG A 206 0.87 -7.02 -9.23
N LEU A 207 0.23 -6.51 -10.29
CA LEU A 207 -0.87 -7.21 -10.96
C LEU A 207 -0.41 -8.52 -11.60
N ARG A 208 0.79 -8.55 -12.20
CA ARG A 208 1.37 -9.80 -12.72
C ARG A 208 1.51 -10.86 -11.63
N LEU A 209 2.00 -10.45 -10.45
CA LEU A 209 2.15 -11.36 -9.30
C LEU A 209 0.79 -11.81 -8.77
N HIS A 210 -0.19 -10.91 -8.69
CA HIS A 210 -1.55 -11.23 -8.25
C HIS A 210 -2.21 -12.27 -9.17
N VAL A 211 -2.18 -12.06 -10.48
CA VAL A 211 -2.72 -13.02 -11.47
C VAL A 211 -2.00 -14.37 -11.38
N ALA A 212 -0.68 -14.38 -11.19
CA ALA A 212 0.08 -15.62 -11.01
C ALA A 212 -0.35 -16.38 -9.74
N SER A 213 -0.66 -15.68 -8.66
CA SER A 213 -1.14 -16.28 -7.41
C SER A 213 -2.61 -16.73 -7.44
N ALA A 214 -3.44 -16.12 -8.28
CA ALA A 214 -4.86 -16.47 -8.43
C ALA A 214 -5.08 -17.71 -9.31
N LYS A 215 -4.09 -18.09 -10.13
CA LYS A 215 -4.19 -19.28 -10.97
C LYS A 215 -4.22 -20.52 -10.05
N PRO A 216 -5.27 -21.38 -10.13
CA PRO A 216 -5.30 -22.63 -9.38
C PRO A 216 -4.04 -23.43 -9.67
N ALA A 217 -3.47 -24.06 -8.64
CA ALA A 217 -2.40 -25.03 -8.86
C ALA A 217 -2.89 -26.04 -9.90
N PRO A 218 -2.06 -26.40 -10.91
CA PRO A 218 -2.42 -27.46 -11.83
C PRO A 218 -2.82 -28.67 -10.99
N ALA A 219 -3.99 -29.24 -11.30
CA ALA A 219 -4.43 -30.46 -10.65
C ALA A 219 -3.27 -31.47 -10.72
N PRO A 220 -2.98 -32.22 -9.64
CA PRO A 220 -1.96 -33.25 -9.71
C PRO A 220 -2.28 -34.10 -10.93
N ALA A 221 -1.29 -34.29 -11.81
CA ALA A 221 -1.48 -35.15 -12.97
C ALA A 221 -2.05 -36.46 -12.44
N ALA A 222 -3.23 -36.86 -12.94
CA ALA A 222 -3.77 -38.15 -12.59
C ALA A 222 -2.68 -39.16 -12.93
N ASP A 223 -2.13 -39.82 -11.91
CA ASP A 223 -1.19 -40.91 -12.12
C ASP A 223 -1.99 -42.00 -12.82
N ASP A 224 -1.96 -42.01 -14.16
CA ASP A 224 -2.56 -43.01 -15.05
C ASP A 224 -1.91 -44.40 -14.90
N LYS A 225 -1.15 -44.64 -13.83
CA LYS A 225 -0.79 -45.99 -13.39
C LYS A 225 -1.96 -46.59 -12.66
N ALA A 226 -2.93 -47.06 -13.44
CA ALA A 226 -3.89 -48.04 -12.96
C ALA A 226 -3.12 -49.17 -12.24
N PRO A 227 -3.47 -49.53 -11.00
CA PRO A 227 -2.87 -50.68 -10.35
C PRO A 227 -3.25 -51.93 -11.15
N THR A 228 -2.31 -52.47 -11.91
CA THR A 228 -2.40 -53.82 -12.45
C THR A 228 -2.52 -54.76 -11.26
N THR A 229 -3.75 -55.20 -11.00
CA THR A 229 -4.09 -56.24 -10.05
C THR A 229 -3.51 -57.55 -10.59
N ASP A 230 -2.26 -57.83 -10.25
CA ASP A 230 -1.66 -59.13 -10.45
C ASP A 230 -2.35 -60.12 -9.50
N THR A 231 -3.37 -60.80 -10.02
CA THR A 231 -4.10 -61.85 -9.31
C THR A 231 -3.27 -63.12 -9.43
N GLY A 232 -2.13 -63.13 -8.74
CA GLY A 232 -1.21 -64.25 -8.67
C GLY A 232 -1.76 -65.37 -7.79
N GLU A 233 -2.54 -66.23 -8.42
CA GLU A 233 -2.95 -67.55 -7.96
C GLU A 233 -1.74 -68.40 -7.52
N GLN A 234 -1.54 -68.58 -6.21
CA GLN A 234 -0.70 -69.64 -5.66
C GLN A 234 -1.47 -70.45 -4.62
N LEU A 235 -2.22 -71.43 -5.13
CA LEU A 235 -2.59 -72.64 -4.42
C LEU A 235 -1.78 -73.78 -5.04
N ARG A 236 -0.75 -74.26 -4.32
CA ARG A 236 -0.29 -75.66 -4.28
C ARG A 236 0.82 -75.84 -3.26
#